data_AF-A0A914DXU4-F1
#
_entry.id   AF-A0A914DXU4-F1
#
_cell.length_a   1.000
_cell.length_b   1.000
_cell.length_c   1.000
_cell.angle_alpha   90.00
_cell.angle_beta   90.00
_cell.angle_gamma   90.00
#
_symmetry.space_group_name_H-M   'P 1'
#
loop_
_entity.id
_entity.type
_entity.pdbx_description
1 polymer ?
#
loop_
_entity_poly.entity_id
_entity_poly.type
_entity_poly.pdbx_seq_one_letter_code
_entity_poly.pdbx_strand_id
1 'polypeptide(L)'
;MLLGEFIEGHQQEVTLTVPENLKYDEFVAFLKVIYSPIQEVTAETCGFLLKLADFYQVEDVVQKCDKFLANDSTVPIIEKLPLVDQFKLLETKNACLNLEELKRPDFIRDFAKKPEYSELSDGFKVILFENALNSAVHKVVSRKVCKMADFSVPTPLTDVVLIVEGKRLHYLAHHSEVFHKMLLGEFIESQQQEVTLTEPEILKYDEFETLLKVIYPPHEEVTEDNYGFLLKLADFYQVEEVVQKCDKFFKKYSKVTMIEKLYLADKYKLMETKSACLNSVELKKLHFVHDLTKKPEYKEISAELKIALLENGLNAAENKISLLEDLKNLAESEKNLAERRKNLAESEKNLVEREVASLEHEVESLVHEVASLEH
;
A
#
# COMPACT_ATOMS: atom_id res chain seq x y z
N MET A 1 5.56 43.70 35.64
CA MET A 1 5.74 42.68 36.71
C MET A 1 5.77 43.26 38.11
N LEU A 2 5.78 44.60 38.28
CA LEU A 2 5.62 45.25 39.58
C LEU A 2 4.60 46.38 39.40
N LEU A 3 3.56 46.41 40.24
CA LEU A 3 2.66 47.55 40.34
C LEU A 3 3.12 48.39 41.54
N GLY A 4 3.93 49.40 41.25
CA GLY A 4 4.42 50.37 42.23
C GLY A 4 5.53 51.23 41.62
N GLU A 5 5.46 52.54 41.84
CA GLU A 5 6.53 53.46 41.47
C GLU A 5 7.84 53.02 42.15
N PHE A 6 8.86 52.72 41.33
CA PHE A 6 10.16 52.29 41.80
C PHE A 6 10.87 53.51 42.40
N ILE A 7 10.84 53.66 43.72
CA ILE A 7 11.70 54.61 44.43
C ILE A 7 12.97 53.84 44.78
N GLU A 8 14.03 54.02 43.97
CA GLU A 8 15.37 53.51 44.26
C GLU A 8 15.77 53.92 45.68
N GLY A 9 15.85 52.95 46.60
CA GLY A 9 16.30 53.22 47.95
C GLY A 9 15.94 52.15 48.98
N HIS A 10 14.65 51.95 49.29
CA HIS A 10 14.25 51.33 50.57
C HIS A 10 13.05 50.35 50.50
N GLN A 11 12.75 49.73 49.36
CA GLN A 11 11.79 48.62 49.34
C GLN A 11 12.49 47.28 49.63
N GLN A 12 12.38 46.78 50.86
CA GLN A 12 12.81 45.42 51.24
C GLN A 12 11.77 44.36 50.86
N GLU A 13 10.51 44.73 50.66
CA GLU A 13 9.43 43.82 50.33
C GLU A 13 8.72 44.27 49.05
N VAL A 14 8.59 43.34 48.12
CA VAL A 14 8.02 43.56 46.80
C VAL A 14 6.93 42.50 46.58
N THR A 15 5.70 42.94 46.37
CA THR A 15 4.58 42.02 46.09
C THR A 15 4.65 41.58 44.63
N LEU A 16 4.96 40.31 44.41
CA LEU A 16 5.00 39.71 43.07
C LEU A 16 3.61 39.29 42.63
N THR A 17 3.27 39.56 41.36
CA THR A 17 2.13 38.92 40.71
C THR A 17 2.48 37.48 40.38
N VAL A 18 1.85 36.54 41.08
CA VAL A 18 2.09 35.10 40.94
C VAL A 18 0.98 34.50 40.06
N PRO A 19 1.27 33.54 39.16
CA PRO A 19 0.23 32.80 38.44
C PRO A 19 -0.69 32.04 39.40
N GLU A 20 -1.98 31.92 39.05
CA GLU A 20 -2.98 31.21 39.86
C GLU A 20 -2.56 29.74 40.10
N ASN A 21 -2.67 29.28 41.35
CA ASN A 21 -2.30 27.93 41.82
C ASN A 21 -0.79 27.60 41.98
N LEU A 22 0.11 28.58 42.00
CA LEU A 22 1.52 28.31 42.28
C LEU A 22 1.79 27.98 43.76
N LYS A 23 2.49 26.87 44.03
CA LYS A 23 2.95 26.57 45.40
C LYS A 23 4.22 27.33 45.73
N TYR A 24 4.34 27.75 46.99
CA TYR A 24 5.54 28.43 47.48
C TYR A 24 6.82 27.62 47.21
N ASP A 25 6.77 26.30 47.41
CA ASP A 25 7.92 25.41 47.21
C ASP A 25 8.38 25.34 45.73
N GLU A 26 7.45 25.43 44.78
CA GLU A 26 7.73 25.44 43.33
C GLU A 26 8.44 26.74 42.94
N PHE A 27 8.01 27.87 43.50
CA PHE A 27 8.66 29.16 43.29
C PHE A 27 10.06 29.21 43.92
N VAL A 28 10.23 28.65 45.12
CA VAL A 28 11.55 28.52 45.76
C VAL A 28 12.48 27.64 44.93
N ALA A 29 11.97 26.54 44.35
CA ALA A 29 12.74 25.70 43.44
C ALA A 29 13.18 26.46 42.18
N PHE A 30 12.28 27.28 41.59
CA PHE A 30 12.61 28.17 40.46
C PHE A 30 13.72 29.17 40.81
N LEU A 31 13.62 29.85 41.95
CA LEU A 31 14.67 30.76 42.42
C LEU A 31 15.99 30.03 42.66
N LYS A 32 15.96 28.83 43.23
CA LYS A 32 17.17 28.00 43.41
C LYS A 32 17.84 27.68 42.07
N VAL A 33 17.08 27.38 41.01
CA VAL A 33 17.63 27.11 39.67
C VAL A 33 18.23 28.35 39.02
N ILE A 34 17.69 29.54 39.31
CA ILE A 34 18.24 30.83 38.84
C ILE A 34 19.57 31.14 39.54
N TYR A 35 19.59 31.12 40.88
CA TYR A 35 20.74 31.59 41.65
C TYR A 35 21.80 30.52 41.94
N SER A 36 21.47 29.24 41.80
CA SER A 36 22.43 28.15 41.98
C SER A 36 22.88 27.58 40.63
N PRO A 37 24.18 27.64 40.31
CA PRO A 37 24.72 27.04 39.09
C PRO A 37 24.78 25.49 39.15
N ILE A 38 24.56 24.88 40.32
CA ILE A 38 24.78 23.44 40.57
C ILE A 38 23.46 22.65 40.67
N GLN A 39 22.31 23.33 40.77
CA GLN A 39 21.04 22.62 40.94
C GLN A 39 20.60 21.95 39.63
N GLU A 40 20.58 20.61 39.63
CA GLU A 40 20.07 19.81 38.51
C GLU A 40 18.54 19.89 38.43
N VAL A 41 18.03 20.02 37.20
CA VAL A 41 16.59 19.95 36.88
C VAL A 41 16.20 18.47 36.86
N THR A 42 15.04 18.13 37.39
CA THR A 42 14.47 16.76 37.38
C THR A 42 13.21 16.72 36.53
N ALA A 43 12.80 15.52 36.08
CA ALA A 43 11.57 15.35 35.28
C ALA A 43 10.31 15.94 35.95
N GLU A 44 10.18 15.76 37.27
CA GLU A 44 9.06 16.31 38.06
C GLU A 44 9.10 17.84 38.19
N THR A 45 10.30 18.42 38.19
CA THR A 45 10.47 19.87 38.35
C THR A 45 10.41 20.63 37.03
N CYS A 46 10.76 19.97 35.92
CA CYS A 46 10.83 20.56 34.59
C CYS A 46 9.50 21.19 34.16
N GLY A 47 8.37 20.52 34.42
CA GLY A 47 7.04 20.98 34.00
C GLY A 47 6.62 22.34 34.59
N PHE A 48 6.82 22.54 35.90
CA PHE A 48 6.49 23.83 36.53
C PHE A 48 7.58 24.89 36.28
N LEU A 49 8.85 24.49 36.17
CA LEU A 49 9.94 25.40 35.85
C LEU A 49 9.77 26.04 34.48
N LEU A 50 9.35 25.28 33.46
CA LEU A 50 9.07 25.80 32.12
C LEU A 50 7.92 26.82 32.13
N LYS A 51 6.82 26.52 32.86
CA LYS A 51 5.69 27.44 33.01
C LYS A 51 6.10 28.76 33.68
N LEU A 52 6.90 28.67 34.74
CA LEU A 52 7.41 29.85 35.45
C LEU A 52 8.42 30.63 34.59
N ALA A 53 9.30 29.93 33.88
CA ALA A 53 10.28 30.54 33.01
C ALA A 53 9.61 31.30 31.85
N ASP A 54 8.54 30.76 31.27
CA ASP A 54 7.74 31.44 30.24
C ASP A 54 7.01 32.66 30.81
N PHE A 55 6.34 32.50 31.96
CA PHE A 55 5.62 33.60 32.62
C PHE A 55 6.54 34.77 33.01
N TYR A 56 7.71 34.47 33.58
CA TYR A 56 8.70 35.46 34.01
C TYR A 56 9.73 35.82 32.93
N GLN A 57 9.67 35.20 31.74
CA GLN A 57 10.58 35.39 30.62
C GLN A 57 12.07 35.18 30.97
N VAL A 58 12.36 34.13 31.75
CA VAL A 58 13.72 33.79 32.19
C VAL A 58 14.33 32.72 31.27
N GLU A 59 15.05 33.16 30.24
CA GLU A 59 15.59 32.28 29.18
C GLU A 59 16.62 31.26 29.70
N ASP A 60 17.43 31.63 30.70
CA ASP A 60 18.44 30.73 31.29
C ASP A 60 17.82 29.44 31.88
N VAL A 61 16.64 29.55 32.49
CA VAL A 61 15.93 28.39 33.06
C VAL A 61 15.35 27.52 31.94
N VAL A 62 14.86 28.13 30.86
CA VAL A 62 14.40 27.41 29.67
C VAL A 62 15.55 26.61 29.05
N GLN A 63 16.72 27.21 28.87
CA GLN A 63 17.90 26.54 28.32
C GLN A 63 18.40 25.39 29.19
N LYS A 64 18.38 25.54 30.52
CA LYS A 64 18.72 24.44 31.45
C LYS A 64 17.74 23.28 31.33
N CYS A 65 16.43 23.57 31.22
CA CYS A 65 15.40 22.55 31.02
C CYS A 65 15.52 21.87 29.65
N ASP A 66 15.83 22.64 28.60
CA ASP A 66 16.04 22.13 27.24
C ASP A 66 17.20 21.13 27.19
N LYS A 67 18.35 21.48 27.79
CA LYS A 67 19.51 20.57 27.91
C LYS A 67 19.19 19.29 28.67
N PHE A 68 18.40 19.40 29.73
CA PHE A 68 17.99 18.24 30.51
C PHE A 68 17.08 17.32 29.67
N LEU A 69 16.02 17.86 29.08
CA LEU A 69 15.06 17.08 28.28
C LEU A 69 15.68 16.46 27.02
N ALA A 70 16.69 17.11 26.43
CA ALA A 70 17.43 16.57 25.30
C ALA A 70 18.26 15.32 25.66
N ASN A 71 18.80 15.25 26.87
CA ASN A 71 19.68 14.18 27.34
C ASN A 71 18.96 13.09 28.15
N ASP A 72 17.83 13.42 28.77
CA ASP A 72 17.05 12.50 29.58
C ASP A 72 16.33 11.46 28.69
N SER A 73 16.42 10.17 28.99
CA SER A 73 15.70 9.11 28.26
C SER A 73 14.49 8.54 29.01
N THR A 74 14.23 9.04 30.22
CA THR A 74 13.18 8.55 31.12
C THR A 74 11.80 9.06 30.73
N VAL A 75 11.73 10.30 30.20
CA VAL A 75 10.49 10.89 29.70
C VAL A 75 10.19 10.39 28.28
N PRO A 76 9.00 9.82 28.01
CA PRO A 76 8.62 9.37 26.67
C PRO A 76 8.66 10.52 25.64
N ILE A 77 9.11 10.22 24.42
CA ILE A 77 9.19 11.20 23.31
C ILE A 77 7.84 11.89 23.08
N ILE A 78 6.75 11.13 23.20
CA ILE A 78 5.37 11.58 22.98
C ILE A 78 4.97 12.69 23.94
N GLU A 79 5.45 12.64 25.20
CA GLU A 79 5.21 13.67 26.22
C GLU A 79 6.13 14.88 26.04
N LYS A 80 7.31 14.71 25.42
CA LYS A 80 8.24 15.81 25.14
C LYS A 80 7.76 16.70 23.99
N LEU A 81 7.12 16.13 22.97
CA LEU A 81 6.78 16.88 21.75
C LEU A 81 5.87 18.11 22.01
N PRO A 82 4.81 18.02 22.83
CA PRO A 82 4.00 19.19 23.18
C PRO A 82 4.79 20.26 23.93
N LEU A 83 5.65 19.85 24.88
CA LEU A 83 6.51 20.79 25.63
C LEU A 83 7.51 21.50 24.72
N VAL A 84 8.08 20.77 23.77
CA VAL A 84 9.02 21.30 22.78
C VAL A 84 8.36 22.37 21.91
N ASP A 85 7.13 22.13 21.46
CA ASP A 85 6.40 23.08 20.64
C ASP A 85 5.93 24.29 21.46
N GLN A 86 5.37 24.06 22.65
CA GLN A 86 4.86 25.11 23.54
C GLN A 86 5.96 26.07 24.01
N PHE A 87 7.09 25.54 24.48
CA PHE A 87 8.19 26.33 25.07
C PHE A 87 9.35 26.59 24.10
N LYS A 88 9.20 26.23 22.82
CA LYS A 88 10.21 26.42 21.75
C LYS A 88 11.61 25.86 22.11
N LEU A 89 11.64 24.68 22.71
CA LEU A 89 12.88 24.01 23.16
C LEU A 89 13.68 23.48 21.95
N LEU A 90 14.77 24.15 21.60
CA LEU A 90 15.49 23.89 20.35
C LEU A 90 16.39 22.66 20.41
N GLU A 91 17.11 22.46 21.51
CA GLU A 91 18.01 21.32 21.66
C GLU A 91 17.22 20.00 21.74
N THR A 92 16.16 19.98 22.53
CA THR A 92 15.23 18.85 22.66
C THR A 92 14.52 18.57 21.35
N LYS A 93 14.10 19.61 20.60
CA LYS A 93 13.54 19.45 19.25
C LYS A 93 14.50 18.72 18.33
N ASN A 94 15.75 19.16 18.26
CA ASN A 94 16.76 18.56 17.39
C ASN A 94 17.09 17.12 17.82
N ALA A 95 17.19 16.87 19.12
CA ALA A 95 17.39 15.54 19.67
C ALA A 95 16.24 14.60 19.27
N CYS A 96 14.98 15.02 19.47
CA CYS A 96 13.80 14.24 19.09
C CYS A 96 13.73 13.99 17.58
N LEU A 97 13.91 15.00 16.73
CA LEU A 97 13.87 14.83 15.27
C LEU A 97 14.98 13.90 14.73
N ASN A 98 16.08 13.76 15.47
CA ASN A 98 17.17 12.85 15.11
C ASN A 98 16.90 11.39 15.46
N LEU A 99 15.95 11.10 16.37
CA LEU A 99 15.60 9.73 16.76
C LEU A 99 15.02 8.94 15.59
N GLU A 100 15.39 7.67 15.47
CA GLU A 100 14.91 6.81 14.39
C GLU A 100 13.39 6.60 14.42
N GLU A 101 12.79 6.63 15.59
CA GLU A 101 11.36 6.41 15.79
C GLU A 101 10.52 7.47 15.09
N LEU A 102 10.89 8.75 15.21
CA LEU A 102 10.21 9.87 14.56
C LEU A 102 10.49 9.97 13.06
N LYS A 103 11.51 9.27 12.55
CA LYS A 103 11.78 9.15 11.11
C LYS A 103 10.91 8.09 10.42
N ARG A 104 10.13 7.31 11.19
CA ARG A 104 9.25 6.25 10.64
C ARG A 104 7.85 6.81 10.34
N PRO A 105 7.35 6.68 9.10
CA PRO A 105 6.00 7.12 8.74
C PRO A 105 4.90 6.43 9.57
N ASP A 106 5.09 5.16 9.90
CA ASP A 106 4.11 4.39 10.69
C ASP A 106 3.94 4.96 12.10
N PHE A 107 5.06 5.34 12.74
CA PHE A 107 5.04 5.95 14.06
C PHE A 107 4.28 7.28 14.06
N ILE A 108 4.50 8.15 13.06
CA ILE A 108 3.77 9.42 12.96
C ILE A 108 2.27 9.17 12.78
N ARG A 109 1.88 8.19 11.96
CA ARG A 109 0.47 7.85 11.75
C ARG A 109 -0.18 7.32 13.03
N ASP A 110 0.56 6.60 13.87
CA ASP A 110 0.05 6.11 15.14
C ASP A 110 0.03 7.20 16.22
N PHE A 111 1.03 8.09 16.22
CA PHE A 111 1.04 9.28 17.08
C PHE A 111 -0.11 10.23 16.75
N ALA A 112 -0.48 10.39 15.49
CA ALA A 112 -1.62 11.22 15.06
C ALA A 112 -2.98 10.76 15.63
N LYS A 113 -3.08 9.55 16.18
CA LYS A 113 -4.30 9.03 16.84
C LYS A 113 -4.35 9.36 18.33
N LYS A 114 -3.25 9.86 18.91
CA LYS A 114 -3.13 10.11 20.34
C LYS A 114 -3.56 11.54 20.73
N PRO A 115 -4.04 11.78 21.96
CA PRO A 115 -4.50 13.10 22.38
C PRO A 115 -3.38 14.15 22.37
N GLU A 116 -2.13 13.77 22.66
CA GLU A 116 -0.96 14.66 22.71
C GLU A 116 -0.64 15.28 21.33
N TYR A 117 -1.10 14.67 20.23
CA TYR A 117 -0.94 15.23 18.88
C TYR A 117 -1.85 16.45 18.64
N SER A 118 -3.00 16.50 19.31
CA SER A 118 -3.94 17.64 19.19
C SER A 118 -3.41 18.91 19.86
N GLU A 119 -2.50 18.75 20.83
CA GLU A 119 -1.85 19.85 21.55
C GLU A 119 -0.75 20.53 20.73
N LEU A 120 -0.30 19.90 19.64
CA LEU A 120 0.72 20.47 18.75
C LEU A 120 0.15 21.54 17.84
N SER A 121 0.94 22.59 17.64
CA SER A 121 0.74 23.60 16.62
C SER A 121 0.83 22.99 15.21
N ASP A 122 0.09 23.58 14.27
CA ASP A 122 0.09 23.10 12.89
C ASP A 122 1.49 23.22 12.25
N GLY A 123 2.27 24.23 12.65
CA GLY A 123 3.67 24.38 12.21
C GLY A 123 4.55 23.21 12.65
N PHE A 124 4.38 22.72 13.89
CA PHE A 124 5.18 21.60 14.37
C PHE A 124 4.76 20.27 13.75
N LYS A 125 3.46 20.09 13.48
CA LYS A 125 2.96 18.94 12.70
C LYS A 125 3.61 18.87 11.33
N VAL A 126 3.70 20.00 10.62
CA VAL A 126 4.40 20.08 9.31
C VAL A 126 5.84 19.63 9.43
N ILE A 127 6.58 20.10 10.44
CA ILE A 127 7.99 19.72 10.65
C ILE A 127 8.15 18.22 10.88
N LEU A 128 7.25 17.60 11.64
CA LEU A 128 7.28 16.14 11.86
C LEU A 128 7.08 15.38 10.54
N PHE A 129 6.09 15.77 9.75
CA PHE A 129 5.84 15.15 8.44
C PHE A 129 6.96 15.38 7.44
N GLU A 130 7.49 16.61 7.34
CA GLU A 130 8.61 16.93 6.47
C GLU A 130 9.86 16.12 6.84
N ASN A 131 10.17 15.97 8.13
CA ASN A 131 11.32 15.19 8.58
C ASN A 131 11.18 13.71 8.22
N ALA A 132 10.01 13.10 8.45
CA ALA A 132 9.76 11.73 8.04
C ALA A 132 9.77 11.56 6.53
N LEU A 133 9.22 12.51 5.77
CA LEU A 133 9.25 12.49 4.32
C LEU A 133 10.69 12.60 3.81
N ASN A 134 11.47 13.56 4.30
CA ASN A 134 12.88 13.73 3.93
C ASN A 134 13.71 12.49 4.29
N SER A 135 13.44 11.86 5.44
CA SER A 135 14.11 10.60 5.80
C SER A 135 13.70 9.45 4.89
N ALA A 136 12.41 9.34 4.53
CA ALA A 136 11.92 8.33 3.59
C ALA A 136 12.49 8.55 2.18
N VAL A 137 12.50 9.79 1.70
CA VAL A 137 13.10 10.19 0.41
C VAL A 137 14.60 9.91 0.44
N HIS A 138 15.32 10.30 1.49
CA HIS A 138 16.74 9.98 1.62
C HIS A 138 16.97 8.47 1.63
N LYS A 139 16.16 7.66 2.32
CA LYS A 139 16.27 6.20 2.25
C LYS A 139 15.99 5.66 0.85
N VAL A 140 15.05 6.23 0.12
CA VAL A 140 14.74 5.86 -1.29
C VAL A 140 15.89 6.28 -2.22
N VAL A 141 16.48 7.45 -2.02
CA VAL A 141 17.59 7.99 -2.82
C VAL A 141 18.92 7.29 -2.48
N SER A 142 19.22 7.04 -1.20
CA SER A 142 20.38 6.26 -0.78
C SER A 142 20.28 4.80 -1.23
N ARG A 143 19.07 4.23 -1.34
CA ARG A 143 18.88 2.93 -2.01
C ARG A 143 19.26 2.96 -3.50
N LYS A 144 19.17 4.12 -4.16
CA LYS A 144 19.67 4.31 -5.54
C LYS A 144 21.18 4.53 -5.62
N VAL A 145 21.88 4.80 -4.51
CA VAL A 145 23.32 5.11 -4.49
C VAL A 145 24.05 4.20 -3.48
N CYS A 146 23.91 2.89 -3.62
CA CYS A 146 24.97 1.97 -3.21
C CYS A 146 25.81 1.70 -4.45
N LYS A 147 27.15 1.85 -4.34
CA LYS A 147 28.07 1.58 -5.45
C LYS A 147 27.74 0.22 -6.05
N MET A 148 27.51 0.19 -7.36
CA MET A 148 27.37 -1.04 -8.15
C MET A 148 28.51 -1.99 -7.72
N ALA A 149 28.16 -3.19 -7.26
CA ALA A 149 29.17 -4.21 -7.02
C ALA A 149 29.88 -4.45 -8.36
N ASP A 150 31.19 -4.15 -8.41
CA ASP A 150 32.00 -4.46 -9.58
C ASP A 150 32.37 -5.94 -9.50
N PHE A 151 31.61 -6.78 -10.20
CA PHE A 151 31.82 -8.22 -10.25
C PHE A 151 33.09 -8.62 -11.01
N SER A 152 33.82 -7.64 -11.57
CA SER A 152 35.14 -7.85 -12.19
C SER A 152 36.27 -7.92 -11.15
N VAL A 153 36.00 -7.56 -9.89
CA VAL A 153 37.02 -7.51 -8.82
C VAL A 153 36.78 -8.65 -7.81
N PRO A 154 37.83 -9.36 -7.35
CA PRO A 154 37.69 -10.39 -6.34
C PRO A 154 37.20 -9.79 -5.03
N THR A 155 36.10 -10.32 -4.49
CA THR A 155 35.64 -10.01 -3.13
C THR A 155 35.98 -11.16 -2.19
N PRO A 156 36.25 -10.91 -0.90
CA PRO A 156 36.62 -11.96 0.06
C PRO A 156 35.52 -13.00 0.32
N LEU A 157 34.31 -12.77 -0.19
CA LEU A 157 33.16 -13.67 -0.11
C LEU A 157 32.95 -14.45 -1.41
N THR A 158 33.79 -14.28 -2.43
CA THR A 158 33.59 -14.94 -3.73
C THR A 158 33.87 -16.43 -3.61
N ASP A 159 32.93 -17.26 -4.04
CA ASP A 159 33.09 -18.72 -4.04
C ASP A 159 33.82 -19.21 -5.31
N VAL A 160 33.50 -18.65 -6.49
CA VAL A 160 34.00 -19.12 -7.80
C VAL A 160 34.14 -17.97 -8.82
N VAL A 161 35.06 -18.11 -9.79
CA VAL A 161 35.18 -17.21 -10.95
C VAL A 161 34.51 -17.83 -12.18
N LEU A 162 33.50 -17.17 -12.73
CA LEU A 162 32.86 -17.53 -13.99
C LEU A 162 33.50 -16.75 -15.14
N ILE A 163 33.79 -17.41 -16.25
CA ILE A 163 34.29 -16.78 -17.48
C ILE A 163 33.13 -16.73 -18.49
N VAL A 164 32.68 -15.52 -18.82
CA VAL A 164 31.61 -15.24 -19.79
C VAL A 164 32.19 -14.36 -20.89
N GLU A 165 32.12 -14.82 -22.15
CA GLU A 165 32.71 -14.11 -23.31
C GLU A 165 34.20 -13.73 -23.11
N GLY A 166 34.97 -14.57 -22.39
CA GLY A 166 36.38 -14.32 -22.08
C GLY A 166 36.62 -13.28 -20.98
N LYS A 167 35.58 -12.73 -20.36
CA LYS A 167 35.66 -11.84 -19.21
C LYS A 167 35.35 -12.59 -17.92
N ARG A 168 36.04 -12.23 -16.84
CA ARG A 168 35.92 -12.86 -15.52
C ARG A 168 34.84 -12.18 -14.68
N LEU A 169 34.00 -12.98 -14.05
CA LEU A 169 32.95 -12.56 -13.13
C LEU A 169 33.05 -13.36 -11.83
N HIS A 170 33.10 -12.66 -10.72
CA HIS A 170 33.16 -13.23 -9.39
C HIS A 170 31.74 -13.58 -8.90
N TYR A 171 31.48 -14.87 -8.65
CA TYR A 171 30.15 -15.40 -8.32
C TYR A 171 30.11 -16.08 -6.94
N LEU A 172 28.93 -16.01 -6.32
CA LEU A 172 28.58 -16.65 -5.04
C LEU A 172 27.63 -17.83 -5.37
N ALA A 173 27.95 -19.05 -4.95
CA ALA A 173 27.28 -20.26 -5.43
C ALA A 173 25.93 -20.59 -4.75
N HIS A 174 25.35 -19.64 -4.02
CA HIS A 174 24.24 -19.90 -3.09
C HIS A 174 22.84 -19.71 -3.70
N HIS A 175 22.70 -18.92 -4.77
CA HIS A 175 21.38 -18.46 -5.26
C HIS A 175 20.89 -19.17 -6.53
N SER A 176 21.62 -20.19 -7.00
CA SER A 176 21.26 -20.98 -8.18
C SER A 176 21.49 -22.45 -7.91
N GLU A 177 20.48 -23.27 -8.11
CA GLU A 177 20.62 -24.73 -7.99
C GLU A 177 21.61 -25.31 -9.01
N VAL A 178 21.66 -24.73 -10.21
CA VAL A 178 22.55 -25.18 -11.28
C VAL A 178 24.00 -24.94 -10.88
N PHE A 179 24.33 -23.72 -10.44
CA PHE A 179 25.68 -23.41 -9.95
C PHE A 179 26.02 -24.18 -8.69
N HIS A 180 25.07 -24.40 -7.78
CA HIS A 180 25.29 -25.24 -6.61
C HIS A 180 25.67 -26.67 -7.01
N LYS A 181 24.93 -27.31 -7.92
CA LYS A 181 25.23 -28.68 -8.40
C LYS A 181 26.52 -28.74 -9.22
N MET A 182 26.80 -27.73 -10.04
CA MET A 182 27.99 -27.68 -10.88
C MET A 182 29.27 -27.46 -10.05
N LEU A 183 29.21 -26.59 -9.03
CA LEU A 183 30.39 -26.15 -8.28
C LEU A 183 30.61 -26.94 -6.97
N LEU A 184 29.55 -27.53 -6.40
CA LEU A 184 29.63 -28.31 -5.15
C LEU A 184 29.24 -29.79 -5.33
N GLY A 185 28.92 -30.21 -6.56
CA GLY A 185 28.63 -31.60 -6.89
C GLY A 185 29.85 -32.42 -7.32
N GLU A 186 29.60 -33.59 -7.91
CA GLU A 186 30.62 -34.55 -8.35
C GLU A 186 31.21 -34.25 -9.75
N PHE A 187 30.94 -33.06 -10.30
CA PHE A 187 31.41 -32.66 -11.62
C PHE A 187 32.88 -32.19 -11.58
N ILE A 188 33.54 -32.15 -12.74
CA ILE A 188 34.97 -31.76 -12.83
C ILE A 188 35.13 -30.28 -12.45
N GLU A 189 34.08 -29.50 -12.72
CA GLU A 189 33.92 -28.09 -12.41
C GLU A 189 33.98 -27.79 -10.90
N SER A 190 33.66 -28.75 -10.02
CA SER A 190 33.78 -28.56 -8.57
C SER A 190 35.24 -28.54 -8.09
N GLN A 191 36.16 -29.07 -8.90
CA GLN A 191 37.60 -28.99 -8.65
C GLN A 191 38.25 -27.78 -9.30
N GLN A 192 37.48 -26.97 -10.05
CA GLN A 192 37.98 -25.80 -10.76
C GLN A 192 37.58 -24.50 -10.05
N GLN A 193 38.56 -23.60 -9.86
CA GLN A 193 38.29 -22.25 -9.35
C GLN A 193 37.78 -21.29 -10.45
N GLU A 194 38.03 -21.61 -11.72
CA GLU A 194 37.58 -20.87 -12.89
C GLU A 194 36.73 -21.78 -13.78
N VAL A 195 35.46 -21.43 -13.99
CA VAL A 195 34.53 -22.17 -14.85
C VAL A 195 34.17 -21.33 -16.07
N THR A 196 34.39 -21.89 -17.27
CA THR A 196 34.05 -21.19 -18.52
C THR A 196 32.65 -21.58 -18.98
N LEU A 197 31.77 -20.59 -19.14
CA LEU A 197 30.42 -20.81 -19.64
C LEU A 197 30.42 -20.63 -21.16
N THR A 198 30.27 -21.75 -21.89
CA THR A 198 30.34 -21.80 -23.37
C THR A 198 28.96 -21.83 -24.04
N GLU A 199 28.09 -20.90 -23.68
CA GLU A 199 26.73 -20.80 -24.25
C GLU A 199 26.48 -19.43 -24.91
N PRO A 200 27.14 -19.15 -26.05
CA PRO A 200 27.14 -17.84 -26.69
C PRO A 200 25.77 -17.39 -27.22
N GLU A 201 24.80 -18.29 -27.39
CA GLU A 201 23.44 -17.96 -27.85
C GLU A 201 22.53 -17.41 -26.73
N ILE A 202 22.93 -17.57 -25.46
CA ILE A 202 22.12 -17.24 -24.29
C ILE A 202 22.87 -16.27 -23.37
N LEU A 203 24.19 -16.38 -23.28
CA LEU A 203 25.03 -15.53 -22.44
C LEU A 203 25.60 -14.36 -23.24
N LYS A 204 25.16 -13.15 -22.90
CA LYS A 204 25.94 -11.94 -23.10
C LYS A 204 26.49 -11.48 -21.77
N TYR A 205 27.72 -11.01 -21.76
CA TYR A 205 28.37 -10.53 -20.54
C TYR A 205 27.51 -9.48 -19.82
N ASP A 206 27.00 -8.48 -20.55
CA ASP A 206 26.23 -7.37 -19.97
C ASP A 206 24.89 -7.85 -19.37
N GLU A 207 24.23 -8.82 -20.02
CA GLU A 207 22.96 -9.40 -19.56
C GLU A 207 23.17 -10.24 -18.30
N PHE A 208 24.25 -11.02 -18.24
CA PHE A 208 24.60 -11.84 -17.09
C PHE A 208 25.11 -10.99 -15.92
N GLU A 209 25.90 -9.94 -16.18
CA GLU A 209 26.30 -8.97 -15.16
C GLU A 209 25.06 -8.30 -14.52
N THR A 210 24.07 -7.94 -15.35
CA THR A 210 22.79 -7.39 -14.86
C THR A 210 22.04 -8.41 -14.00
N LEU A 211 22.00 -9.69 -14.38
CA LEU A 211 21.44 -10.75 -13.54
C LEU A 211 22.14 -10.81 -12.17
N LEU A 212 23.47 -10.74 -12.14
CA LEU A 212 24.22 -10.73 -10.89
C LEU A 212 23.93 -9.50 -10.04
N LYS A 213 23.74 -8.31 -10.64
CA LYS A 213 23.30 -7.09 -9.95
C LYS A 213 21.89 -7.20 -9.37
N VAL A 214 21.03 -8.00 -9.98
CA VAL A 214 19.69 -8.30 -9.45
C VAL A 214 19.78 -9.28 -8.26
N ILE A 215 20.72 -10.23 -8.27
CA ILE A 215 20.90 -11.23 -7.20
C ILE A 215 21.67 -10.62 -6.01
N TYR A 216 22.81 -9.96 -6.27
CA TYR A 216 23.74 -9.44 -5.27
C TYR A 216 23.95 -7.93 -5.43
N PRO A 217 24.13 -7.23 -4.31
CA PRO A 217 23.05 -6.59 -3.55
C PRO A 217 21.82 -6.21 -4.42
N PRO A 218 20.59 -6.55 -3.98
CA PRO A 218 19.36 -6.50 -4.80
C PRO A 218 18.86 -5.06 -5.02
N HIS A 219 19.61 -4.26 -5.78
CA HIS A 219 19.32 -2.84 -6.04
C HIS A 219 18.85 -2.57 -7.47
N GLU A 220 19.17 -3.47 -8.41
CA GLU A 220 18.66 -3.39 -9.78
C GLU A 220 17.21 -3.89 -9.81
N GLU A 221 16.28 -3.00 -10.15
CA GLU A 221 14.87 -3.36 -10.32
C GLU A 221 14.63 -3.99 -11.70
N VAL A 222 13.65 -4.87 -11.77
CA VAL A 222 13.17 -5.38 -13.05
C VAL A 222 12.40 -4.26 -13.77
N THR A 223 12.81 -3.93 -14.98
CA THR A 223 12.27 -2.90 -15.87
C THR A 223 11.74 -3.53 -17.17
N GLU A 224 11.04 -2.73 -17.98
CA GLU A 224 10.50 -3.12 -19.29
C GLU A 224 11.60 -3.63 -20.26
N ASP A 225 12.81 -3.10 -20.14
CA ASP A 225 13.91 -3.44 -21.06
C ASP A 225 14.68 -4.69 -20.60
N ASN A 226 14.67 -4.99 -19.29
CA ASN A 226 15.50 -6.06 -18.73
C ASN A 226 14.77 -7.38 -18.45
N TYR A 227 13.44 -7.36 -18.25
CA TYR A 227 12.71 -8.56 -17.81
C TYR A 227 12.85 -9.73 -18.78
N GLY A 228 12.96 -9.46 -20.09
CA GLY A 228 13.01 -10.48 -21.13
C GLY A 228 14.23 -11.39 -21.03
N PHE A 229 15.43 -10.80 -20.97
CA PHE A 229 16.67 -11.59 -20.82
C PHE A 229 16.84 -12.11 -19.38
N LEU A 230 16.39 -11.36 -18.36
CA LEU A 230 16.45 -11.80 -16.97
C LEU A 230 15.64 -13.08 -16.75
N LEU A 231 14.42 -13.18 -17.30
CA LEU A 231 13.62 -14.40 -17.23
C LEU A 231 14.28 -15.57 -17.94
N LYS A 232 14.85 -15.32 -19.14
CA LYS A 232 15.54 -16.35 -19.92
C LYS A 232 16.73 -16.93 -19.15
N LEU A 233 17.54 -16.06 -18.54
CA LEU A 233 18.68 -16.48 -17.72
C LEU A 233 18.25 -17.13 -16.40
N ALA A 234 17.23 -16.59 -15.74
CA ALA A 234 16.74 -17.12 -14.47
C ALA A 234 16.13 -18.52 -14.61
N ASP A 235 15.43 -18.79 -15.70
CA ASP A 235 14.91 -20.14 -16.02
C ASP A 235 16.05 -21.11 -16.35
N PHE A 236 17.03 -20.67 -17.13
CA PHE A 236 18.18 -21.49 -17.51
C PHE A 236 19.04 -21.89 -16.30
N TYR A 237 19.37 -20.93 -15.43
CA TYR A 237 20.18 -21.17 -14.22
C TYR A 237 19.35 -21.51 -12.97
N GLN A 238 18.03 -21.65 -13.09
CA GLN A 238 17.12 -21.96 -11.99
C GLN A 238 17.31 -21.01 -10.78
N VAL A 239 17.29 -19.71 -11.05
CA VAL A 239 17.41 -18.65 -10.04
C VAL A 239 16.02 -18.19 -9.61
N GLU A 240 15.43 -18.89 -8.64
CA GLU A 240 14.05 -18.65 -8.20
C GLU A 240 13.79 -17.20 -7.74
N GLU A 241 14.77 -16.55 -7.09
CA GLU A 241 14.61 -15.19 -6.59
C GLU A 241 14.35 -14.17 -7.71
N VAL A 242 15.01 -14.34 -8.86
CA VAL A 242 14.83 -13.45 -10.02
C VAL A 242 13.47 -13.73 -10.67
N VAL A 243 13.08 -15.00 -10.77
CA VAL A 243 11.74 -15.41 -11.26
C VAL A 243 10.64 -14.76 -10.41
N GLN A 244 10.76 -14.79 -9.08
CA GLN A 244 9.80 -14.18 -8.16
C GLN A 244 9.77 -12.64 -8.27
N LYS A 245 10.93 -12.00 -8.51
CA LYS A 245 10.99 -10.54 -8.76
C LYS A 245 10.29 -10.17 -10.06
N CYS A 246 10.50 -10.93 -11.13
CA CYS A 246 9.80 -10.75 -12.40
C CYS A 246 8.29 -10.97 -12.25
N ASP A 247 7.85 -11.97 -11.48
CA ASP A 247 6.43 -12.23 -11.19
C ASP A 247 5.77 -11.03 -10.46
N LYS A 248 6.45 -10.44 -9.47
CA LYS A 248 6.01 -9.21 -8.80
C LYS A 248 5.94 -8.01 -9.75
N PHE A 249 6.87 -7.92 -10.70
CA PHE A 249 6.85 -6.87 -11.72
C PHE A 249 5.64 -7.02 -12.65
N PHE A 250 5.34 -8.23 -13.15
CA PHE A 250 4.19 -8.46 -14.03
C PHE A 250 2.83 -8.16 -13.40
N LYS A 251 2.71 -8.32 -12.08
CA LYS A 251 1.50 -7.93 -11.33
C LYS A 251 1.29 -6.41 -11.29
N LYS A 252 2.37 -5.62 -11.22
CA LYS A 252 2.30 -4.14 -11.17
C LYS A 252 2.23 -3.51 -12.55
N TYR A 253 2.85 -4.15 -13.53
CA TYR A 253 3.06 -3.57 -14.84
C TYR A 253 1.87 -3.84 -15.77
N SER A 254 1.11 -2.78 -16.10
CA SER A 254 -0.16 -2.87 -16.83
C SER A 254 -0.03 -2.84 -18.35
N LYS A 255 1.13 -2.42 -18.90
CA LYS A 255 1.28 -2.22 -20.35
C LYS A 255 1.50 -3.52 -21.14
N VAL A 256 2.01 -4.60 -20.52
CA VAL A 256 2.11 -5.91 -21.21
C VAL A 256 0.70 -6.47 -21.40
N THR A 257 0.41 -6.92 -22.62
CA THR A 257 -0.91 -7.47 -22.96
C THR A 257 -1.17 -8.79 -22.22
N MET A 258 -2.44 -9.11 -21.97
CA MET A 258 -2.80 -10.33 -21.23
C MET A 258 -2.27 -11.61 -21.90
N ILE A 259 -2.26 -11.67 -23.24
CA ILE A 259 -1.76 -12.84 -23.98
C ILE A 259 -0.24 -13.02 -23.82
N GLU A 260 0.52 -11.92 -23.84
CA GLU A 260 1.97 -11.95 -23.61
C GLU A 260 2.28 -12.38 -22.17
N LYS A 261 1.52 -11.89 -21.18
CA LYS A 261 1.66 -12.34 -19.78
C LYS A 261 1.41 -13.83 -19.65
N LEU A 262 0.35 -14.34 -20.26
CA LEU A 262 0.03 -15.77 -20.27
C LEU A 262 1.11 -16.59 -20.97
N TYR A 263 1.60 -16.12 -22.12
CA TYR A 263 2.70 -16.77 -22.84
C TYR A 263 3.97 -16.86 -21.99
N LEU A 264 4.41 -15.75 -21.40
CA LEU A 264 5.60 -15.72 -20.54
C LEU A 264 5.41 -16.57 -19.28
N ALA A 265 4.22 -16.52 -18.68
CA ALA A 265 3.90 -17.31 -17.49
C ALA A 265 3.89 -18.81 -17.78
N ASP A 266 3.49 -19.21 -18.98
CA ASP A 266 3.55 -20.61 -19.41
C ASP A 266 4.98 -21.06 -19.70
N LYS A 267 5.70 -20.25 -20.48
CA LYS A 267 7.06 -20.54 -20.92
C LYS A 267 8.03 -20.69 -19.75
N TYR A 268 7.93 -19.80 -18.77
CA TYR A 268 8.79 -19.74 -17.59
C TYR A 268 8.12 -20.29 -16.32
N LYS A 269 7.00 -21.01 -16.46
CA LYS A 269 6.27 -21.67 -15.35
C LYS A 269 5.94 -20.74 -14.16
N LEU A 270 5.56 -19.49 -14.44
CA LEU A 270 5.15 -18.51 -13.44
C LEU A 270 3.73 -18.83 -12.93
N MET A 271 3.62 -19.74 -11.96
CA MET A 271 2.33 -20.23 -11.47
C MET A 271 1.43 -19.14 -10.88
N GLU A 272 2.01 -18.18 -10.17
CA GLU A 272 1.26 -17.06 -9.57
C GLU A 272 0.72 -16.09 -10.64
N THR A 273 1.54 -15.65 -11.59
CA THR A 273 1.06 -14.84 -12.73
C THR A 273 0.05 -15.62 -13.58
N LYS A 274 0.27 -16.92 -13.85
CA LYS A 274 -0.66 -17.77 -14.62
C LYS A 274 -2.04 -17.84 -13.97
N SER A 275 -2.10 -18.14 -12.67
CA SER A 275 -3.35 -18.21 -11.91
C SER A 275 -4.03 -16.83 -11.78
N ALA A 276 -3.27 -15.76 -11.56
CA ALA A 276 -3.80 -14.40 -11.51
C ALA A 276 -4.41 -13.98 -12.86
N CYS A 277 -3.74 -14.31 -13.97
CA CYS A 277 -4.24 -14.03 -15.31
C CYS A 277 -5.53 -14.83 -15.58
N LEU A 278 -5.53 -16.15 -15.35
CA LEU A 278 -6.69 -17.02 -15.57
C LEU A 278 -7.93 -16.63 -14.77
N ASN A 279 -7.75 -16.12 -13.54
CA ASN A 279 -8.84 -15.65 -12.68
C ASN A 279 -9.30 -14.22 -12.97
N SER A 280 -8.64 -13.52 -13.89
CA SER A 280 -8.99 -12.13 -14.23
C SER A 280 -10.42 -12.00 -14.76
N VAL A 281 -11.06 -10.88 -14.42
CA VAL A 281 -12.43 -10.58 -14.86
C VAL A 281 -12.52 -10.46 -16.39
N GLU A 282 -11.42 -10.11 -17.05
CA GLU A 282 -11.35 -9.99 -18.51
C GLU A 282 -11.48 -11.34 -19.20
N LEU A 283 -10.81 -12.38 -18.70
CA LEU A 283 -10.89 -13.74 -19.25
C LEU A 283 -12.24 -14.44 -18.97
N LYS A 284 -13.09 -13.85 -18.12
CA LYS A 284 -14.49 -14.29 -17.94
C LYS A 284 -15.42 -13.77 -19.04
N LYS A 285 -14.93 -12.88 -19.92
CA LYS A 285 -15.71 -12.32 -21.02
C LYS A 285 -15.47 -13.12 -22.30
N LEU A 286 -16.54 -13.69 -22.86
CA LEU A 286 -16.48 -14.48 -24.10
C LEU A 286 -15.80 -13.75 -25.26
N HIS A 287 -16.15 -12.48 -25.50
CA HIS A 287 -15.57 -11.70 -26.60
C HIS A 287 -14.06 -11.52 -26.44
N PHE A 288 -13.60 -11.32 -25.20
CA PHE A 288 -12.20 -11.11 -24.89
C PHE A 288 -11.41 -12.39 -25.14
N VAL A 289 -11.85 -13.54 -24.62
CA VAL A 289 -11.24 -14.85 -24.90
C VAL A 289 -11.19 -15.12 -26.40
N HIS A 290 -12.29 -14.86 -27.11
CA HIS A 290 -12.33 -15.02 -28.56
C HIS A 290 -11.32 -14.13 -29.28
N ASP A 291 -11.12 -12.89 -28.85
CA ASP A 291 -10.13 -11.98 -29.44
C ASP A 291 -8.68 -12.42 -29.14
N LEU A 292 -8.43 -13.02 -27.98
CA LEU A 292 -7.12 -13.61 -27.66
C LEU A 292 -6.76 -14.77 -28.60
N THR A 293 -7.73 -15.60 -29.01
CA THR A 293 -7.44 -16.73 -29.92
C THR A 293 -6.95 -16.30 -31.31
N LYS A 294 -7.20 -15.05 -31.71
CA LYS A 294 -6.77 -14.49 -33.00
C LYS A 294 -5.34 -13.94 -32.96
N LYS A 295 -4.76 -13.76 -31.77
CA LYS A 295 -3.43 -13.19 -31.59
C LYS A 295 -2.33 -14.19 -31.97
N PRO A 296 -1.21 -13.74 -32.56
CA PRO A 296 -0.13 -14.64 -32.96
C PRO A 296 0.49 -15.37 -31.75
N GLU A 297 0.58 -14.70 -30.60
CA GLU A 297 1.14 -15.23 -29.36
C GLU A 297 0.34 -16.45 -28.84
N TYR A 298 -0.97 -16.52 -29.13
CA TYR A 298 -1.80 -17.68 -28.76
C TYR A 298 -1.30 -18.98 -29.38
N LYS A 299 -0.68 -18.92 -30.57
CA LYS A 299 -0.15 -20.13 -31.22
C LYS A 299 0.98 -20.75 -30.44
N GLU A 300 1.81 -19.92 -29.79
CA GLU A 300 2.99 -20.35 -29.05
C GLU A 300 2.70 -20.85 -27.62
N ILE A 301 1.48 -20.65 -27.12
CA ILE A 301 1.05 -21.12 -25.79
C ILE A 301 0.84 -22.65 -25.77
N SER A 302 1.10 -23.31 -24.64
CA SER A 302 0.86 -24.74 -24.45
C SER A 302 -0.60 -25.15 -24.66
N ALA A 303 -0.80 -26.43 -24.98
CA ALA A 303 -2.13 -27.01 -25.11
C ALA A 303 -2.92 -26.93 -23.79
N GLU A 304 -2.26 -27.10 -22.64
CA GLU A 304 -2.87 -27.01 -21.31
C GLU A 304 -3.49 -25.63 -21.07
N LEU A 305 -2.76 -24.56 -21.38
CA LEU A 305 -3.30 -23.21 -21.23
C LEU A 305 -4.39 -22.90 -22.25
N LYS A 306 -4.27 -23.41 -23.48
CA LYS A 306 -5.33 -23.27 -24.49
C LYS A 306 -6.63 -23.91 -24.01
N ILE A 307 -6.57 -25.11 -23.44
CA ILE A 307 -7.72 -25.79 -22.86
C ILE A 307 -8.33 -24.93 -21.75
N ALA A 308 -7.53 -24.49 -20.77
CA ALA A 308 -8.02 -23.67 -19.66
C ALA A 308 -8.66 -22.35 -20.12
N LEU A 309 -8.09 -21.69 -21.14
CA LEU A 309 -8.65 -20.47 -21.72
C LEU A 309 -9.99 -20.74 -22.44
N LEU A 310 -10.06 -21.82 -23.21
CA LEU A 310 -11.26 -22.20 -23.94
C LEU A 310 -12.37 -22.66 -22.99
N GLU A 311 -12.06 -23.41 -21.93
CA GLU A 311 -13.00 -23.79 -20.87
C GLU A 311 -13.62 -22.56 -20.20
N ASN A 312 -12.80 -21.56 -19.84
CA ASN A 312 -13.30 -20.30 -19.32
C ASN A 312 -14.23 -19.57 -20.30
N GLY A 313 -13.87 -19.57 -21.59
CA GLY A 313 -14.71 -19.02 -22.65
C GLY A 313 -16.04 -19.77 -22.82
N LEU A 314 -16.02 -21.10 -22.81
CA LEU A 314 -17.19 -21.96 -22.93
C LEU A 314 -18.13 -21.77 -21.73
N ASN A 315 -17.60 -21.79 -20.51
CA ASN A 315 -18.38 -21.51 -19.30
C ASN A 315 -19.06 -20.13 -19.36
N ALA A 316 -18.37 -19.11 -19.87
CA ALA A 316 -18.95 -17.78 -20.08
C ALA A 316 -20.07 -17.79 -21.14
N ALA A 317 -19.94 -18.59 -22.19
CA ALA A 317 -20.97 -18.77 -23.21
C ALA A 317 -22.19 -19.51 -22.66
N GLU A 318 -21.99 -20.62 -21.95
CA GLU A 318 -23.04 -21.42 -21.32
C GLU A 318 -23.88 -20.59 -20.36
N ASN A 319 -23.23 -19.81 -19.48
CA ASN A 319 -23.92 -18.87 -18.59
C ASN A 319 -24.77 -17.85 -19.36
N LYS A 320 -24.26 -17.33 -20.48
CA LYS A 320 -25.00 -16.37 -21.30
C LYS A 320 -26.18 -17.02 -22.03
N ILE A 321 -26.03 -18.26 -22.49
CA ILE A 321 -27.11 -19.02 -23.12
C ILE A 321 -28.21 -19.34 -22.10
N SER A 322 -27.86 -19.82 -20.91
CA SER A 322 -28.81 -20.06 -19.82
C SER A 322 -29.61 -18.80 -19.46
N LEU A 323 -28.94 -17.64 -19.32
CA LEU A 323 -29.63 -16.37 -19.08
C LEU A 323 -30.59 -15.98 -20.22
N LEU A 324 -30.22 -16.26 -21.48
CA LEU A 324 -31.10 -15.99 -22.62
C LEU A 324 -32.32 -16.93 -22.66
N GLU A 325 -32.15 -18.19 -22.28
CA GLU A 325 -33.25 -19.14 -22.15
C GLU A 325 -34.22 -18.72 -21.04
N ASP A 326 -33.71 -18.30 -19.89
CA ASP A 326 -34.52 -17.79 -18.78
C ASP A 326 -35.32 -16.54 -19.19
N LEU A 327 -34.68 -15.59 -19.89
CA LEU A 327 -35.36 -14.40 -20.42
C LEU A 327 -36.44 -14.76 -21.44
N LYS A 328 -36.20 -15.76 -22.28
CA LYS A 328 -37.18 -16.23 -23.25
C LYS A 328 -38.40 -16.85 -22.55
N ASN A 329 -38.17 -17.69 -21.55
CA ASN A 329 -39.23 -18.31 -20.74
C ASN A 329 -40.07 -17.25 -20.02
N LEU A 330 -39.41 -16.21 -19.47
CA LEU A 330 -40.09 -15.09 -18.83
C LEU A 330 -40.98 -14.33 -19.82
N ALA A 331 -40.46 -13.98 -21.00
CA ALA A 331 -41.22 -13.28 -22.03
C ALA A 331 -42.45 -14.09 -22.51
N GLU A 332 -42.32 -15.41 -22.62
CA GLU A 332 -43.43 -16.30 -22.97
C GLU A 332 -44.48 -16.37 -21.85
N SER A 333 -44.05 -16.40 -20.59
CA SER A 333 -44.96 -16.33 -19.43
C SER A 333 -45.73 -15.01 -19.35
N GLU A 334 -45.09 -13.89 -19.66
CA GLU A 334 -45.73 -12.57 -19.70
C GLU A 334 -46.78 -12.48 -20.82
N LYS A 335 -46.47 -13.02 -22.01
CA LYS A 335 -47.41 -13.11 -23.12
C LYS A 335 -48.64 -13.94 -22.76
N ASN A 336 -48.45 -15.10 -22.14
CA ASN A 336 -49.54 -15.95 -21.66
C ASN A 336 -50.40 -15.26 -20.60
N LEU A 337 -49.78 -14.49 -19.69
CA LEU A 337 -50.51 -13.70 -18.69
C LEU A 337 -51.33 -12.58 -19.34
N ALA A 338 -50.79 -11.91 -20.35
CA ALA A 338 -51.49 -10.88 -21.10
C ALA A 338 -52.73 -11.44 -21.83
N GLU A 339 -52.61 -12.63 -22.43
CA GLU A 339 -53.72 -13.31 -23.10
C GLU A 339 -54.81 -13.73 -22.09
N ARG A 340 -54.42 -14.27 -20.93
CA ARG A 340 -55.37 -14.56 -19.84
C ARG A 340 -56.10 -13.31 -19.35
N ARG A 341 -55.41 -12.18 -19.20
CA ARG A 341 -56.03 -10.89 -18.80
C ARG A 341 -57.05 -10.41 -19.83
N LYS A 342 -56.75 -10.56 -21.13
CA LYS A 342 -57.68 -10.21 -22.21
C LYS A 342 -58.94 -11.08 -22.17
N ASN A 343 -58.79 -12.39 -22.03
CA ASN A 343 -59.92 -13.32 -21.95
C ASN A 343 -60.79 -13.04 -20.71
N LEU A 344 -60.17 -12.71 -19.57
CA LEU A 344 -60.90 -12.33 -18.37
C LEU A 344 -61.71 -11.05 -18.59
N ALA A 345 -61.12 -10.00 -19.17
CA ALA A 345 -61.82 -8.74 -19.47
C ALA A 345 -62.99 -8.94 -20.45
N GLU A 346 -62.83 -9.82 -21.44
CA GLU A 346 -63.91 -10.18 -22.37
C GLU A 346 -65.04 -10.95 -21.66
N SER A 347 -64.70 -11.84 -20.73
CA SER A 347 -65.69 -12.55 -19.91
C SER A 347 -66.45 -11.63 -18.95
N GLU A 348 -65.77 -10.66 -18.32
CA GLU A 348 -66.38 -9.64 -17.46
C GLU A 348 -67.33 -8.75 -18.27
N LYS A 349 -66.91 -8.30 -19.47
CA LYS A 349 -67.76 -7.53 -20.37
C LYS A 349 -69.04 -8.29 -20.75
N ASN A 350 -68.91 -9.56 -21.14
CA ASN A 350 -70.05 -10.40 -21.51
C ASN A 350 -71.01 -10.64 -20.33
N LEU A 351 -70.50 -10.70 -19.10
CA LEU A 351 -71.33 -10.80 -17.89
C LEU A 351 -72.15 -9.52 -17.68
N VAL A 352 -71.50 -8.35 -17.77
CA VAL A 352 -72.17 -7.05 -17.65
C VAL A 352 -73.23 -6.87 -18.74
N GLU A 353 -72.94 -7.25 -19.99
CA GLU A 353 -73.93 -7.18 -21.09
C GLU A 353 -75.16 -8.05 -20.80
N ARG A 354 -74.99 -9.23 -20.18
CA ARG A 354 -76.13 -10.09 -19.79
C ARG A 354 -76.93 -9.51 -18.63
N GLU A 355 -76.26 -8.95 -17.62
CA GLU A 355 -76.94 -8.30 -16.49
C GLU A 355 -77.75 -7.08 -16.94
N VAL A 356 -77.19 -6.26 -17.84
CA VAL A 356 -77.91 -5.13 -18.45
C VAL A 356 -79.14 -5.61 -19.22
N ALA A 357 -79.00 -6.61 -20.09
CA ALA A 357 -80.12 -7.17 -20.84
C ALA A 357 -81.21 -7.76 -19.93
N SER A 358 -80.83 -8.39 -18.80
CA SER A 358 -81.78 -8.89 -17.81
C SER A 358 -82.56 -7.75 -17.15
N LEU A 359 -81.89 -6.66 -16.78
CA LEU A 359 -82.53 -5.48 -16.20
C LEU A 359 -83.44 -4.76 -17.19
N GLU A 360 -83.04 -4.66 -18.46
CA GLU A 360 -83.88 -4.10 -19.53
C GLU A 360 -85.19 -4.90 -19.66
N HIS A 361 -85.12 -6.23 -19.66
CA HIS A 361 -86.31 -7.09 -19.71
C HIS A 361 -87.20 -6.95 -18.45
N GLU A 362 -86.61 -6.85 -17.25
CA GLU A 362 -87.38 -6.60 -16.03
C GLU A 362 -88.09 -5.23 -16.07
N VAL A 363 -87.42 -4.19 -16.57
CA VAL A 363 -88.01 -2.86 -16.73
C VAL A 363 -89.16 -2.90 -17.74
N GLU A 364 -88.99 -3.54 -18.90
CA GLU A 364 -90.06 -3.71 -19.89
C GLU A 364 -91.28 -4.45 -19.32
N SER A 365 -91.04 -5.50 -18.53
CA SER A 365 -92.11 -6.24 -17.83
C SER A 365 -92.88 -5.34 -16.86
N LEU A 366 -92.18 -4.56 -16.03
CA LEU A 366 -92.81 -3.63 -15.09
C LEU A 366 -93.59 -2.52 -15.81
N VAL A 367 -93.07 -2.00 -16.92
CA VAL A 367 -93.77 -1.02 -17.76
C VAL A 367 -95.08 -1.59 -18.29
N HIS A 368 -95.07 -2.85 -18.76
CA HIS A 368 -96.28 -3.52 -19.22
C HIS A 368 -97.29 -3.76 -18.09
N GLU A 369 -96.82 -4.14 -16.90
CA GLU A 369 -97.67 -4.35 -15.73
C GLU A 369 -98.33 -3.05 -15.25
N VAL A 370 -97.57 -1.95 -15.17
CA VAL A 370 -98.11 -0.61 -14.86
C VAL A 370 -99.16 -0.17 -15.90
N ALA A 371 -98.87 -0.34 -17.20
CA ALA A 371 -99.82 -0.01 -18.26
C ALA A 371 -101.12 -0.82 -18.18
N SER A 372 -101.06 -2.05 -17.66
CA SER A 372 -102.24 -2.90 -17.46
C SER A 372 -103.08 -2.50 -16.23
N LEU A 373 -102.50 -1.86 -15.22
CA LEU A 373 -103.20 -1.37 -14.03
C LEU A 373 -103.89 -0.01 -14.26
N GLU A 374 -103.46 0.75 -15.26
CA GLU A 374 -104.09 2.01 -15.66
C GLU A 374 -105.35 1.83 -16.53
N HIS A 375 -105.63 0.60 -16.98
CA HIS A 375 -106.73 0.26 -17.88
C HIS A 375 -107.87 -0.46 -17.15
#